data_AF-A0A503T3Z1-F1
#
_entry.id   AF-A0A503T3Z1-F1
#
_cell.length_a   1.000
_cell.length_b   1.000
_cell.length_c   1.000
_cell.angle_alpha   90.00
_cell.angle_beta   90.00
_cell.angle_gamma   90.00
#
_symmetry.space_group_name_H-M   'P 1'
#
loop_
_entity.id
_entity.type
_entity.pdbx_description
1 polymer ?
#
loop_
_entity_poly.entity_id
_entity_poly.type
_entity_poly.pdbx_seq_one_letter_code
_entity_poly.pdbx_strand_id
1 'polypeptide(L)'
;MTEERKKDAREKITLGGLVVKAGLRQADRAFLLGVLLEAATVRVGSPEHHRLKVRGGMAFQRDRLDAADAATSGSPVGDDSENFTGD
;
A
#
# COMPACT_ATOMS: atom_id res chain seq x y z
N MET A 1 12.18 -16.95 20.55
CA MET A 1 11.01 -16.11 20.21
C MET A 1 9.95 -17.02 19.63
N THR A 2 8.78 -17.13 20.25
CA THR A 2 7.70 -18.03 19.83
C THR A 2 7.09 -17.58 18.49
N GLU A 3 6.72 -18.53 17.64
CA GLU A 3 6.15 -18.28 16.29
C GLU A 3 4.89 -17.41 16.33
N GLU A 4 4.09 -17.54 17.40
CA GLU A 4 2.91 -16.71 17.66
C GLU A 4 3.25 -15.21 17.72
N ARG A 5 4.34 -14.82 18.40
CA ARG A 5 4.77 -13.42 18.48
C ARG A 5 5.20 -12.86 17.12
N LYS A 6 5.77 -13.70 16.25
CA LYS A 6 6.16 -13.28 14.89
C LYS A 6 4.93 -13.03 14.03
N LYS A 7 3.91 -13.90 14.12
CA LYS A 7 2.64 -13.75 13.40
C LYS A 7 1.92 -12.47 13.82
N ASP A 8 1.79 -12.25 15.13
CA ASP A 8 1.17 -11.04 15.68
C ASP A 8 1.87 -9.76 15.23
N ALA A 9 3.21 -9.74 15.24
CA ALA A 9 3.97 -8.60 14.77
C ALA A 9 3.72 -8.34 13.27
N ARG A 10 3.71 -9.40 12.45
CA ARG A 10 3.44 -9.28 11.01
C ARG A 10 2.04 -8.76 10.72
N GLU A 11 1.05 -9.21 11.47
CA GLU A 11 -0.34 -8.78 11.34
C GLU A 11 -0.49 -7.30 11.70
N LYS A 12 0.08 -6.88 12.84
CA LYS A 12 0.09 -5.47 13.26
C LYS A 12 0.80 -4.56 12.25
N ILE A 13 1.92 -5.01 11.68
CA ILE A 13 2.62 -4.27 10.61
C ILE A 13 1.73 -4.13 9.38
N THR A 14 1.05 -5.21 8.98
CA THR A 14 0.17 -5.19 7.81
C THR A 14 -1.00 -4.23 8.01
N LEU A 15 -1.65 -4.27 9.18
CA LEU A 15 -2.73 -3.34 9.53
C LEU A 15 -2.25 -1.89 9.58
N GLY A 16 -1.08 -1.62 10.16
CA GLY A 16 -0.47 -0.29 10.14
C GLY A 16 -0.18 0.22 8.73
N GLY A 17 0.23 -0.69 7.83
CA GLY A 17 0.45 -0.37 6.41
C GLY A 17 -0.83 0.12 5.69
N LEU A 18 -2.02 -0.35 6.10
CA LEU A 18 -3.29 0.11 5.54
C LEU A 18 -3.56 1.58 5.86
N VAL A 19 -3.22 2.02 7.06
CA VAL A 19 -3.39 3.42 7.50
C VAL A 19 -2.50 4.35 6.68
N VAL A 20 -1.24 3.95 6.45
CA VAL A 20 -0.31 4.73 5.62
C VAL A 20 -0.79 4.79 4.17
N LYS A 21 -1.25 3.67 3.62
CA LYS A 21 -1.80 3.59 2.25
C LYS A 21 -3.04 4.48 2.06
N ALA A 22 -3.86 4.62 3.10
CA ALA A 22 -5.00 5.54 3.08
C ALA A 22 -4.59 7.03 3.16
N GLY A 23 -3.29 7.36 3.23
CA GLY A 23 -2.79 8.73 3.38
C GLY A 23 -2.92 9.27 4.81
N LEU A 24 -3.17 8.40 5.79
CA LEU A 24 -3.50 8.80 7.17
C LEU A 24 -2.33 8.67 8.14
N ARG A 25 -1.08 8.67 7.64
CA ARG A 25 0.12 8.51 8.47
C ARG A 25 0.21 9.56 9.59
N GLN A 26 -0.22 10.78 9.30
CA GLN A 26 -0.18 11.91 10.23
C GLN A 26 -1.52 12.15 10.95
N ALA A 27 -2.51 11.28 10.74
CA ALA A 27 -3.81 11.43 11.36
C ALA A 27 -3.75 11.14 12.87
N ASP A 28 -4.61 11.82 13.63
CA ASP A 28 -4.75 11.59 15.06
C ASP A 28 -5.20 10.14 15.35
N ARG A 29 -4.67 9.57 16.44
CA ARG A 29 -4.92 8.15 16.78
C ARG A 29 -6.36 7.92 17.25
N ALA A 30 -6.97 8.87 17.95
CA ALA A 30 -8.36 8.76 18.38
C ALA A 30 -9.30 8.86 17.17
N PHE A 31 -8.99 9.74 16.21
CA PHE A 31 -9.70 9.79 14.94
C PHE A 31 -9.63 8.45 14.19
N LEU A 32 -8.44 7.86 14.03
CA LEU A 32 -8.27 6.56 13.37
C LEU A 32 -9.09 5.45 14.04
N LEU A 33 -9.02 5.37 15.36
CA LEU A 33 -9.79 4.38 16.12
C LEU A 33 -11.30 4.62 15.96
N GLY A 34 -11.75 5.87 15.99
CA GLY A 34 -13.15 6.23 15.78
C GLY A 34 -13.67 5.78 14.41
N VAL A 35 -12.91 6.03 13.34
CA VAL A 35 -13.26 5.58 11.98
C VAL A 35 -13.34 4.04 11.90
N LEU A 36 -12.41 3.33 12.54
CA LEU A 36 -12.41 1.87 12.55
C LEU A 36 -13.59 1.29 13.35
N LEU A 37 -13.96 1.92 14.47
CA LEU A 37 -15.14 1.54 15.23
C LEU A 37 -16.43 1.77 14.43
N GLU A 38 -16.55 2.90 13.74
CA GLU A 38 -17.67 3.17 12.85
C GLU A 38 -17.76 2.09 11.76
N ALA A 39 -16.63 1.78 11.11
CA ALA A 39 -16.55 0.73 10.09
C ALA A 39 -16.91 -0.66 10.63
N ALA A 40 -16.60 -0.96 11.89
CA ALA A 40 -16.94 -2.24 12.53
C ALA A 40 -18.46 -2.41 12.74
N THR A 41 -19.24 -1.33 12.75
CA THR A 41 -20.71 -1.41 12.82
C THR A 41 -21.35 -1.80 11.48
N VAL A 42 -20.62 -1.68 10.38
CA VAL A 42 -21.12 -1.94 9.03
C VAL A 42 -21.37 -3.45 8.86
N ARG A 43 -22.62 -3.82 8.60
CA ARG A 43 -23.01 -5.21 8.38
C ARG A 43 -22.32 -5.79 7.14
N VAL A 44 -21.67 -6.94 7.31
CA VAL A 44 -21.09 -7.70 6.20
C VAL A 44 -22.16 -8.02 5.15
N GLY A 45 -21.82 -7.81 3.88
CA GLY A 45 -22.74 -8.04 2.75
C GLY A 45 -23.75 -6.92 2.50
N SER A 46 -23.80 -5.88 3.34
CA SER A 46 -24.58 -4.68 3.06
C SER A 46 -24.05 -3.92 1.83
N PRO A 47 -24.88 -3.07 1.19
CA PRO A 47 -24.43 -2.19 0.11
C PRO A 47 -23.26 -1.30 0.53
N GLU A 48 -23.26 -0.83 1.78
CA GLU A 48 -22.17 -0.03 2.32
C GLU A 48 -20.88 -0.84 2.46
N HIS A 49 -20.95 -2.04 3.01
CA HIS A 49 -19.81 -2.95 3.07
C HIS A 49 -19.23 -3.21 1.67
N HIS A 50 -20.08 -3.44 0.67
CA HIS A 50 -19.64 -3.63 -0.71
C HIS A 50 -18.97 -2.38 -1.28
N ARG A 51 -19.56 -1.20 -1.08
CA ARG A 51 -19.00 0.09 -1.52
C ARG A 51 -17.60 0.33 -0.92
N LEU A 52 -17.45 0.11 0.39
CA LEU A 52 -16.17 0.28 1.09
C LEU A 52 -15.12 -0.71 0.56
N LYS A 53 -15.51 -1.97 0.34
CA LYS A 53 -14.64 -3.00 -0.23
C LYS A 53 -14.16 -2.65 -1.64
N VAL A 54 -15.05 -2.19 -2.51
CA VAL A 54 -14.70 -1.76 -3.88
C VAL A 54 -13.73 -0.57 -3.84
N ARG A 55 -14.02 0.43 -3.00
CA ARG A 55 -13.16 1.61 -2.84
C ARG A 55 -11.76 1.24 -2.34
N GLY A 56 -11.67 0.35 -1.35
CA GLY A 56 -10.40 -0.19 -0.87
C GLY A 56 -9.65 -0.94 -1.97
N GLY A 57 -10.34 -1.80 -2.72
CA GLY A 57 -9.75 -2.54 -3.85
C GLY A 57 -9.16 -1.63 -4.92
N MET A 58 -9.84 -0.53 -5.27
CA MET A 58 -9.31 0.45 -6.22
C MET A 58 -8.05 1.15 -5.70
N ALA A 59 -7.96 1.46 -4.41
CA ALA A 59 -6.75 2.04 -3.82
C ALA A 59 -5.55 1.08 -3.93
N PHE A 60 -5.76 -0.21 -3.67
CA PHE A 60 -4.70 -1.22 -3.86
C PHE A 60 -4.25 -1.34 -5.32
N GLN A 61 -5.17 -1.22 -6.28
CA GLN A 61 -4.84 -1.32 -7.70
C GLN A 61 -4.02 -0.13 -8.19
N ARG A 62 -4.34 1.09 -7.73
CA ARG A 62 -3.59 2.31 -8.06
C ARG A 62 -2.13 2.20 -7.63
N ASP A 63 -1.89 1.79 -6.39
CA ASP A 63 -0.52 1.60 -5.88
C ASP A 63 0.30 0.60 -6.71
N ARG A 64 -0.35 -0.44 -7.28
CA ARG A 64 0.35 -1.39 -8.16
C ARG A 64 0.73 -0.74 -9.49
N LEU A 65 -0.14 0.09 -10.05
CA LEU A 65 0.15 0.81 -11.29
C LEU A 65 1.25 1.84 -11.06
N ASP A 66 1.18 2.62 -9.99
CA ASP A 66 2.21 3.61 -9.62
C ASP A 66 3.57 2.94 -9.40
N ALA A 67 3.60 1.74 -8.80
CA ALA A 67 4.82 0.96 -8.63
C ALA A 67 5.36 0.40 -9.97
N ALA A 68 4.49 0.07 -10.91
CA ALA A 68 4.89 -0.40 -12.24
C ALA A 68 5.47 0.73 -13.09
N ASP A 69 4.88 1.93 -13.04
CA ASP A 69 5.37 3.13 -13.73
C ASP A 69 6.71 3.64 -13.16
N ALA A 70 6.91 3.53 -11.85
CA ALA A 70 8.20 3.82 -11.22
C ALA A 70 9.31 2.84 -11.67
N ALA A 71 8.96 1.59 -11.97
CA ALA A 71 9.92 0.58 -12.43
C ALA A 71 10.29 0.75 -13.92
N THR A 72 9.38 1.24 -14.77
CA THR A 72 9.62 1.45 -16.20
C THR A 72 10.37 2.75 -16.51
N SER A 73 10.28 3.76 -15.63
CA SER A 73 11.01 5.03 -15.75
C SER A 73 12.47 4.98 -15.27
N GLY A 74 12.94 3.82 -14.77
CA GLY A 74 14.26 3.66 -14.15
C GLY A 74 15.36 3.00 -15.00
N SER A 75 15.19 2.84 -16.32
CA SER A 75 16.28 2.35 -17.18
C SER A 75 17.19 3.50 -17.65
N PRO A 76 18.46 3.59 -17.21
CA PRO A 76 19.41 4.46 -17.87
C PRO A 76 19.76 3.81 -19.21
N VAL A 77 19.51 4.52 -20.29
CA VAL A 77 20.15 4.26 -21.58
C VAL A 77 21.65 4.37 -21.33
N GLY A 78 22.35 3.24 -21.29
CA GLY A 78 23.80 3.19 -21.36
C GLY A 78 24.22 3.66 -22.74
N ASP A 79 24.48 4.95 -22.85
CA ASP A 79 25.25 5.54 -23.94
C ASP A 79 26.72 5.19 -23.71
N ASP A 80 27.15 4.01 -24.19
CA ASP A 80 28.56 3.71 -24.35
C ASP A 80 28.97 4.10 -25.78
N SER A 81 29.00 5.42 -26.01
CA SER A 81 29.71 6.04 -27.11
C SER A 81 31.22 5.88 -26.91
N GLU A 82 31.83 5.27 -27.92
CA GLU A 82 33.17 5.57 -28.46
C GLU A 82 34.39 5.34 -27.56
N ASN A 83 35.12 4.25 -27.85
CA ASN A 83 36.56 4.38 -28.14
C ASN A 83 37.10 3.10 -28.81
N PHE A 84 37.67 3.19 -30.03
CA PHE A 84 39.06 2.77 -30.28
C PHE A 84 39.54 3.08 -31.71
N THR A 85 40.44 4.06 -31.78
CA THR A 85 41.65 4.22 -32.59
C THR A 85 41.92 3.29 -33.78
N GLY A 86 42.28 3.90 -34.91
CA GLY A 86 42.47 3.25 -36.21
C GLY A 86 43.82 2.58 -36.49
N ASP A 87 43.95 2.22 -37.77
CA ASP A 87 45.13 1.76 -38.51
C ASP A 87 45.07 2.40 -39.90
#